data_AF-A0AAE4I2L1-F1
#
_entry.id   AF-A0AAE4I2L1-F1
#
_cell.length_a   1.000
_cell.length_b   1.000
_cell.length_c   1.000
_cell.angle_alpha   90.00
_cell.angle_beta   90.00
_cell.angle_gamma   90.00
#
_symmetry.space_group_name_H-M   'P 1'
#
loop_
_entity.id
_entity.type
_entity.pdbx_description
1 polymer ?
#
loop_
_entity_poly.entity_id
_entity_poly.type
_entity_poly.pdbx_seq_one_letter_code
_entity_poly.pdbx_strand_id
1 'polypeptide(L)'
;MIALKSLRIRRNVLLGYWILMPVLFYFYLFLVSFNQQVTIQQLIFQLPGLTLALLLSFLMLFQAACLYFIGSQSDTHTFFEKRFLTFSLFQQVLTGNIIGAALCYFYNRNTFAENRPISSNIRVIFYFAIGFISLITAIILFIALRMKGV
;
A
#
# COMPACT_ATOMS: atom_id res chain seq x y z
N MET A 1 15.83 23.97 -3.45
CA MET A 1 14.53 23.90 -4.17
C MET A 1 14.36 22.63 -5.02
N ILE A 2 15.38 22.19 -5.79
CA ILE A 2 15.28 21.02 -6.69
C ILE A 2 15.05 19.69 -5.94
N ALA A 3 15.71 19.47 -4.81
CA ALA A 3 15.58 18.24 -4.02
C ALA A 3 14.17 18.04 -3.43
N LEU A 4 13.57 19.10 -2.89
CA LEU A 4 12.19 19.09 -2.36
C LEU A 4 11.15 18.79 -3.45
N LYS A 5 11.33 19.37 -4.65
CA LYS A 5 10.47 19.11 -5.81
C LYS A 5 10.55 17.64 -6.24
N SER A 6 11.75 17.05 -6.26
CA SER A 6 11.98 15.64 -6.59
C SER A 6 11.29 14.68 -5.61
N LEU A 7 11.35 14.96 -4.30
CA LEU A 7 10.68 14.14 -3.28
C LEU A 7 9.15 14.18 -3.44
N ARG A 8 8.57 15.38 -3.66
CA ARG A 8 7.13 15.54 -3.89
C ARG A 8 6.65 14.75 -5.11
N ILE A 9 7.43 14.76 -6.19
CA ILE A 9 7.12 13.98 -7.41
C ILE A 9 7.10 12.48 -7.09
N ARG A 10 8.13 11.95 -6.43
CA ARG A 10 8.22 10.52 -6.09
C ARG A 10 7.07 10.08 -5.20
N ARG A 11 6.72 10.90 -4.20
CA ARG A 11 5.56 10.67 -3.34
C ARG A 11 4.27 10.58 -4.16
N ASN A 12 4.04 11.55 -5.04
CA ASN A 12 2.83 11.58 -5.86
C ASN A 12 2.76 10.41 -6.85
N VAL A 13 3.89 9.95 -7.38
CA VAL A 13 3.96 8.75 -8.22
C VAL A 13 3.58 7.51 -7.43
N LEU A 14 4.14 7.33 -6.21
CA LEU A 14 3.81 6.18 -5.36
C LEU A 14 2.33 6.20 -4.93
N LEU A 15 1.82 7.37 -4.49
CA LEU A 15 0.41 7.56 -4.16
C LEU A 15 -0.49 7.28 -5.37
N GLY A 16 -0.13 7.83 -6.53
CA GLY A 16 -0.86 7.63 -7.78
C GLY A 16 -0.91 6.16 -8.16
N TYR A 17 0.21 5.42 -8.04
CA TYR A 17 0.26 3.98 -8.27
C TYR A 17 -0.66 3.20 -7.31
N TRP A 18 -0.55 3.46 -6.00
CA TRP A 18 -1.35 2.79 -4.98
C TRP A 18 -2.84 3.11 -5.05
N ILE A 19 -3.25 4.18 -5.71
CA ILE A 19 -4.67 4.50 -5.97
C ILE A 19 -5.13 3.94 -7.32
N LEU A 20 -4.32 4.13 -8.37
CA LEU A 20 -4.66 3.73 -9.73
C LEU A 20 -4.84 2.21 -9.85
N MET A 21 -3.95 1.42 -9.24
CA MET A 21 -4.03 -0.05 -9.36
C MET A 21 -5.32 -0.61 -8.76
N PRO A 22 -5.74 -0.24 -7.53
CA PRO A 22 -7.06 -0.59 -7.02
C PRO A 22 -8.21 -0.13 -7.91
N VAL A 23 -8.19 1.10 -8.42
CA VAL A 23 -9.25 1.62 -9.29
C VAL A 23 -9.39 0.78 -10.57
N LEU A 24 -8.26 0.46 -11.22
CA LEU A 24 -8.25 -0.43 -12.39
C LEU A 24 -8.77 -1.83 -12.05
N PHE A 25 -8.40 -2.36 -10.89
CA PHE A 25 -8.89 -3.66 -10.42
C PHE A 25 -10.41 -3.66 -10.16
N TYR A 26 -10.95 -2.63 -9.48
CA TYR A 26 -12.38 -2.51 -9.25
C TYR A 26 -13.16 -2.33 -10.55
N PHE A 27 -12.62 -1.55 -11.49
CA PHE A 27 -13.20 -1.41 -12.83
C PHE A 27 -13.20 -2.73 -13.59
N TYR A 28 -12.10 -3.50 -13.52
CA TYR A 28 -12.04 -4.85 -14.08
C TYR A 28 -13.08 -5.78 -13.45
N LEU A 29 -13.21 -5.81 -12.12
CA LEU A 29 -14.23 -6.61 -11.44
C LEU A 29 -15.65 -6.23 -11.89
N PHE A 30 -15.92 -4.95 -12.07
CA PHE A 30 -17.19 -4.46 -12.58
C PHE A 30 -17.45 -4.96 -14.01
N LEU A 31 -16.48 -4.84 -14.92
CA LEU A 31 -16.62 -5.33 -16.29
C LEU A 31 -16.85 -6.84 -16.36
N VAL A 32 -16.11 -7.62 -15.56
CA VAL A 32 -16.28 -9.09 -15.52
C VAL A 32 -17.64 -9.47 -14.96
N SER A 33 -18.07 -8.83 -13.87
CA SER A 33 -19.38 -9.03 -13.26
C SER A 33 -20.50 -8.72 -14.24
N PHE A 34 -20.41 -7.60 -14.95
CA PHE A 34 -21.37 -7.20 -15.97
C PHE A 34 -21.40 -8.19 -17.14
N ASN A 35 -20.23 -8.60 -17.64
CA ASN A 35 -20.15 -9.51 -18.78
C ASN A 35 -20.67 -10.92 -18.45
N GLN A 36 -20.41 -11.41 -17.24
CA GLN A 36 -20.81 -12.75 -16.80
C GLN A 36 -22.21 -12.79 -16.15
N GLN A 37 -22.89 -11.64 -15.99
CA GLN A 37 -24.21 -11.53 -15.36
C GLN A 37 -24.26 -12.15 -13.95
N VAL A 38 -23.14 -12.10 -13.23
CA VAL A 38 -22.98 -12.58 -11.84
C VAL A 38 -22.64 -11.42 -10.93
N THR A 39 -22.93 -11.54 -9.65
CA THR A 39 -22.57 -10.48 -8.69
C THR A 39 -21.06 -10.50 -8.42
N ILE A 40 -20.50 -9.32 -8.07
CA ILE A 40 -19.09 -9.20 -7.65
C ILE A 40 -18.79 -10.15 -6.47
N GLN A 41 -19.74 -10.33 -5.55
CA GLN A 41 -19.62 -11.25 -4.43
C GLN A 41 -19.42 -12.70 -4.89
N GLN A 42 -20.21 -13.14 -5.88
CA GLN A 42 -20.07 -14.49 -6.46
C GLN A 42 -18.69 -14.67 -7.10
N LEU A 43 -18.20 -13.69 -7.86
CA LEU A 43 -16.88 -13.73 -8.48
C LEU A 43 -15.76 -13.88 -7.45
N ILE A 44 -15.80 -13.09 -6.37
CA ILE A 44 -14.77 -13.11 -5.33
C ILE A 44 -14.72 -14.48 -4.64
N PHE A 45 -15.88 -15.09 -4.36
CA PHE A 45 -15.94 -16.39 -3.70
C PHE A 45 -15.58 -17.56 -4.63
N GLN A 46 -15.88 -17.46 -5.91
CA GLN A 46 -15.56 -18.50 -6.89
C GLN A 46 -14.08 -18.51 -7.27
N LEU A 47 -13.44 -17.34 -7.30
CA LEU A 47 -12.06 -17.17 -7.75
C LEU A 47 -11.19 -16.66 -6.58
N PRO A 48 -10.48 -17.54 -5.86
CA PRO A 48 -9.62 -17.15 -4.74
C PRO A 48 -8.56 -16.09 -5.12
N GLY A 49 -8.10 -16.08 -6.37
CA GLY A 49 -7.20 -15.04 -6.87
C GLY A 49 -7.81 -13.63 -6.86
N LEU A 50 -9.12 -13.49 -7.09
CA LEU A 50 -9.82 -12.21 -6.98
C LEU A 50 -9.98 -11.77 -5.53
N THR A 51 -10.15 -12.70 -4.59
CA THR A 51 -10.12 -12.40 -3.16
C THR A 51 -8.76 -11.83 -2.74
N LEU A 52 -7.66 -12.47 -3.17
CA LEU A 52 -6.31 -11.97 -2.91
C LEU A 52 -6.07 -10.58 -3.52
N ALA A 53 -6.48 -10.38 -4.78
CA ALA A 53 -6.34 -9.09 -5.46
C ALA A 53 -7.18 -7.99 -4.80
N LEU A 54 -8.35 -8.32 -4.26
CA LEU A 54 -9.19 -7.41 -3.50
C LEU A 54 -8.51 -6.98 -2.19
N LEU A 55 -8.00 -7.93 -1.41
CA LEU A 55 -7.29 -7.65 -0.17
C LEU A 55 -6.04 -6.79 -0.43
N LEU A 56 -5.28 -7.11 -1.48
CA LEU A 56 -4.11 -6.32 -1.86
C LEU A 56 -4.51 -4.90 -2.32
N SER A 57 -5.60 -4.77 -3.07
CA SER A 57 -6.11 -3.46 -3.52
C SER A 57 -6.53 -2.59 -2.34
N PHE A 58 -7.23 -3.17 -1.37
CA PHE A 58 -7.59 -2.49 -0.13
C PHE A 58 -6.34 -2.07 0.66
N LEU A 59 -5.35 -2.96 0.77
CA LEU A 59 -4.10 -2.68 1.46
C LEU A 59 -3.32 -1.51 0.81
N MET A 60 -3.27 -1.46 -0.52
CA MET A 60 -2.65 -0.36 -1.25
C MET A 60 -3.36 0.98 -0.99
N LEU A 61 -4.69 1.01 -1.01
CA LEU A 61 -5.45 2.22 -0.67
C LEU A 61 -5.19 2.68 0.76
N PHE A 62 -5.15 1.73 1.71
CA PHE A 62 -4.83 2.04 3.10
C PHE A 62 -3.41 2.62 3.24
N GLN A 63 -2.43 2.01 2.58
CA GLN A 63 -1.04 2.51 2.56
C GLN A 63 -0.94 3.91 1.93
N ALA A 64 -1.69 4.17 0.86
CA ALA A 64 -1.77 5.50 0.25
C ALA A 64 -2.32 6.53 1.22
N ALA A 65 -3.40 6.21 1.94
CA ALA A 65 -3.96 7.07 2.96
C ALA A 65 -2.93 7.35 4.08
N CYS A 66 -2.28 6.32 4.61
CA CYS A 66 -1.24 6.47 5.63
C CYS A 66 -0.09 7.37 5.14
N LEU A 67 0.43 7.14 3.93
CA LEU A 67 1.51 7.95 3.38
C LEU A 67 1.08 9.40 3.16
N TYR A 68 -0.16 9.63 2.71
CA TYR A 68 -0.71 10.97 2.56
C TYR A 68 -0.79 11.71 3.91
N PHE A 69 -1.29 11.07 4.96
CA PHE A 69 -1.40 11.69 6.29
C PHE A 69 -0.05 11.90 6.99
N ILE A 70 0.93 11.02 6.75
CA ILE A 70 2.31 11.21 7.23
C ILE A 70 2.97 12.39 6.49
N GLY A 71 2.76 12.48 5.17
CA GLY A 71 3.36 13.49 4.30
C GLY A 71 2.63 14.83 4.23
N SER A 72 1.38 14.94 4.68
CA SER A 72 0.64 16.21 4.73
C SER A 72 1.09 17.10 5.89
N GLN A 73 1.79 16.53 6.87
CA GLN A 73 2.32 17.25 8.03
C GLN A 73 3.79 17.68 7.83
N SER A 74 4.34 17.61 6.61
CA SER A 74 5.80 17.67 6.40
C SER A 74 6.33 18.99 5.82
N ASP A 75 6.85 19.83 6.71
CA ASP A 75 8.23 20.32 6.58
C ASP A 75 9.20 19.58 7.54
N THR A 76 8.70 18.68 8.41
CA THR A 76 9.42 18.30 9.64
C THR A 76 9.49 16.80 10.00
N HIS A 77 8.83 15.88 9.27
CA HIS A 77 8.59 14.49 9.73
C HIS A 77 9.14 13.37 8.83
N THR A 78 10.38 13.53 8.34
CA THR A 78 10.99 12.60 7.38
C THR A 78 11.38 11.23 7.96
N PHE A 79 11.56 11.10 9.28
CA PHE A 79 11.93 9.83 9.93
C PHE A 79 10.83 8.75 9.84
N PHE A 80 9.59 9.10 10.17
CA PHE A 80 8.47 8.15 10.16
C PHE A 80 8.08 7.76 8.74
N GLU A 81 8.14 8.72 7.80
CA GLU A 81 7.95 8.44 6.39
C GLU A 81 8.99 7.42 5.87
N LYS A 82 10.27 7.60 6.21
CA LYS A 82 11.33 6.66 5.84
C LYS A 82 11.10 5.25 6.41
N ARG A 83 10.68 5.14 7.68
CA ARG A 83 10.34 3.85 8.30
C ARG A 83 9.11 3.23 7.66
N PHE A 84 8.08 4.03 7.38
CA PHE A 84 6.87 3.57 6.70
C PHE A 84 7.18 3.02 5.31
N LEU A 85 8.02 3.71 4.53
CA LEU A 85 8.42 3.29 3.19
C LEU A 85 9.27 2.02 3.22
N THR A 86 10.18 1.89 4.20
CA THR A 86 10.96 0.66 4.39
C THR A 86 10.03 -0.52 4.71
N PHE A 87 9.09 -0.35 5.64
CA PHE A 87 8.13 -1.38 5.98
C PHE A 87 7.22 -1.72 4.80
N SER A 88 6.71 -0.72 4.10
CA SER A 88 5.87 -0.90 2.91
C SER A 88 6.64 -1.61 1.79
N LEU A 89 7.94 -1.35 1.61
CA LEU A 89 8.77 -2.10 0.66
C LEU A 89 8.72 -3.61 0.96
N PHE A 90 9.01 -4.01 2.20
CA PHE A 90 8.99 -5.43 2.58
C PHE A 90 7.61 -6.04 2.38
N GLN A 91 6.57 -5.33 2.80
CA GLN A 91 5.20 -5.78 2.61
C GLN A 91 4.88 -6.01 1.12
N GLN A 92 5.23 -5.06 0.25
CA GLN A 92 4.97 -5.16 -1.19
C GLN A 92 5.73 -6.33 -1.82
N VAL A 93 6.97 -6.61 -1.40
CA VAL A 93 7.73 -7.79 -1.83
C VAL A 93 7.02 -9.08 -1.39
N LEU A 94 6.59 -9.16 -0.13
CA LEU A 94 5.92 -10.34 0.42
C LEU A 94 4.62 -10.66 -0.33
N THR A 95 3.87 -9.63 -0.73
CA THR A 95 2.63 -9.80 -1.52
C THR A 95 2.86 -9.92 -3.03
N GLY A 96 4.11 -10.02 -3.47
CA GLY A 96 4.45 -10.18 -4.90
C GLY A 96 4.27 -8.92 -5.74
N ASN A 97 4.06 -7.76 -5.13
CA ASN A 97 3.92 -6.50 -5.83
C ASN A 97 5.29 -5.83 -6.06
N ILE A 98 6.00 -6.32 -7.07
CA ILE A 98 7.37 -5.88 -7.38
C ILE A 98 7.42 -4.41 -7.83
N ILE A 99 6.41 -3.94 -8.58
CA ILE A 99 6.35 -2.54 -9.03
C ILE A 99 6.18 -1.61 -7.82
N GLY A 100 5.24 -1.93 -6.92
CA GLY A 100 5.07 -1.19 -5.67
C GLY A 100 6.33 -1.19 -4.81
N ALA A 101 7.01 -2.33 -4.69
CA ALA A 101 8.27 -2.44 -3.95
C ALA A 101 9.38 -1.55 -4.55
N ALA A 102 9.51 -1.52 -5.88
CA ALA A 102 10.48 -0.67 -6.57
C ALA A 102 10.19 0.82 -6.33
N LEU A 103 8.93 1.24 -6.42
CA LEU A 103 8.54 2.62 -6.14
C LEU A 103 8.83 3.01 -4.68
N CYS A 104 8.53 2.13 -3.72
CA CYS A 104 8.90 2.31 -2.31
C CYS A 104 10.41 2.47 -2.14
N TYR A 105 11.22 1.61 -2.79
CA TYR A 105 12.67 1.67 -2.73
C TYR A 105 13.23 2.99 -3.26
N PHE A 106 12.83 3.39 -4.47
CA PHE A 106 13.31 4.63 -5.07
C PHE A 106 12.86 5.87 -4.31
N TYR A 107 11.67 5.84 -3.71
CA TYR A 107 11.26 6.94 -2.85
C TYR A 107 12.11 6.98 -1.57
N ASN A 108 12.21 5.86 -0.86
CA ASN A 108 12.91 5.73 0.42
C ASN A 108 14.40 6.08 0.35
N ARG A 109 15.09 5.68 -0.74
CA ARG A 109 16.52 5.96 -0.96
C ARG A 109 16.86 7.45 -0.86
N ASN A 110 15.93 8.30 -1.25
CA ASN A 110 16.14 9.75 -1.34
C ASN A 110 15.60 10.50 -0.12
N THR A 111 14.91 9.82 0.80
CA THR A 111 14.38 10.42 2.02
C THR A 111 15.46 10.44 3.10
N PHE A 112 15.80 11.64 3.59
CA PHE A 112 16.74 11.81 4.70
C PHE A 112 15.99 11.72 6.02
N ALA A 113 16.44 10.86 6.93
CA ALA A 113 15.85 10.75 8.26
C ALA A 113 16.46 11.81 9.17
N GLU A 114 15.69 12.83 9.54
CA GLU A 114 16.09 13.77 10.59
C GLU A 114 15.34 13.40 11.87
N ASN A 115 16.09 13.09 12.94
CA ASN A 115 15.52 12.69 14.23
C ASN A 115 15.03 13.92 14.98
N ARG A 116 13.79 14.34 14.71
CA ARG A 116 13.11 15.41 15.46
C ARG A 116 12.06 14.83 16.41
N PRO A 117 11.83 15.45 17.58
CA PRO A 117 10.78 15.03 18.51
C PRO A 117 9.40 15.21 17.88
N ILE A 118 8.53 14.23 18.10
CA ILE A 118 7.23 14.09 17.43
C ILE A 118 6.12 13.98 18.46
N SER A 119 4.93 14.47 18.12
CA SER A 119 3.74 14.37 18.97
C SER A 119 3.34 12.91 19.22
N SER A 120 2.85 12.62 20.43
CA SER A 120 2.43 11.27 20.84
C SER A 120 1.39 10.65 19.89
N ASN A 121 0.48 11.48 19.37
CA ASN A 121 -0.62 11.05 18.50
C ASN A 121 -0.13 10.44 17.17
N ILE A 122 0.88 11.05 16.53
CA ILE A 122 1.44 10.55 15.26
C ILE A 122 2.08 9.17 15.46
N ARG A 123 2.73 8.97 16.61
CA ARG A 123 3.36 7.70 16.96
C ARG A 123 2.32 6.58 17.09
N VAL A 124 1.19 6.85 17.73
CA VAL A 124 0.08 5.89 17.87
C VAL A 124 -0.51 5.53 16.51
N ILE A 125 -0.81 6.53 15.68
CA ILE A 125 -1.36 6.33 14.33
C ILE A 125 -0.41 5.48 13.49
N PHE A 126 0.90 5.76 13.55
CA PHE A 126 1.90 5.01 12.82
C PHE A 126 1.97 3.54 13.26
N TYR A 127 1.99 3.25 14.56
CA TYR A 127 2.03 1.88 15.04
C TYR A 127 0.74 1.12 14.74
N PHE A 128 -0.41 1.78 14.83
CA PHE A 128 -1.68 1.20 14.41
C PHE A 128 -1.66 0.84 12.91
N ALA A 129 -1.16 1.75 12.06
CA ALA A 129 -1.03 1.52 10.64
C ALA A 129 -0.12 0.30 10.33
N ILE A 130 1.05 0.21 10.98
CA ILE A 130 1.95 -0.93 10.82
C ILE A 130 1.28 -2.24 11.27
N GLY A 131 0.63 -2.23 12.43
CA GLY A 131 -0.06 -3.41 12.95
C GLY A 131 -1.15 -3.89 12.01
N PHE A 132 -1.99 -2.97 11.53
CA PHE A 132 -3.06 -3.28 10.57
C PHE A 132 -2.52 -3.82 9.24
N ILE A 133 -1.53 -3.15 8.65
CA ILE A 133 -0.91 -3.61 7.40
C ILE A 133 -0.28 -5.00 7.58
N SER A 134 0.38 -5.24 8.72
CA SER A 134 1.00 -6.54 9.02
C SER A 134 -0.06 -7.65 9.12
N LEU A 135 -1.18 -7.38 9.80
CA LEU A 135 -2.29 -8.32 9.95
C LEU A 135 -2.89 -8.70 8.58
N ILE A 136 -3.23 -7.70 7.76
CA ILE A 136 -3.79 -7.96 6.42
C ILE A 136 -2.78 -8.69 5.54
N THR A 137 -1.50 -8.33 5.62
CA THR A 137 -0.43 -9.03 4.88
C THR A 137 -0.33 -10.50 5.30
N ALA A 138 -0.40 -10.79 6.59
CA ALA A 138 -0.40 -12.18 7.08
C ALA A 138 -1.61 -12.97 6.57
N ILE A 139 -2.80 -12.36 6.52
CA ILE A 139 -4.01 -12.97 5.96
C ILE A 139 -3.82 -13.26 4.47
N ILE A 140 -3.30 -12.30 3.69
CA ILE A 140 -2.99 -12.48 2.25
C ILE A 140 -2.04 -13.66 2.06
N LEU A 141 -0.93 -13.69 2.82
CA LEU A 141 0.06 -14.76 2.75
C LEU A 141 -0.53 -16.11 3.13
N PHE A 142 -1.35 -16.17 4.18
CA PHE A 142 -2.01 -17.39 4.61
C PHE A 142 -2.92 -17.96 3.52
N ILE A 143 -3.78 -17.12 2.93
CA ILE A 143 -4.67 -17.52 1.82
C ILE A 143 -3.83 -17.98 0.62
N ALA A 144 -2.79 -17.22 0.25
CA ALA A 144 -1.92 -17.57 -0.89
C ALA A 144 -1.17 -18.89 -0.68
N LEU A 145 -0.70 -19.18 0.54
CA LEU A 145 -0.07 -20.46 0.88
C LEU A 145 -1.06 -21.61 0.82
N ARG A 146 -2.29 -21.43 1.32
CA ARG A 146 -3.35 -22.45 1.25
C ARG A 146 -3.76 -22.76 -0.19
N MET A 147 -3.71 -21.77 -1.09
CA MET A 147 -3.98 -21.97 -2.51
C MET A 147 -2.89 -22.75 -3.25
N LYS A 148 -1.62 -22.64 -2.83
CA LYS A 148 -0.50 -23.40 -3.45
C LYS A 148 -0.43 -24.87 -3.02
N GLY A 149 -1.13 -25.24 -1.95
CA GLY A 149 -1.12 -26.59 -1.37
C GLY A 149 -2.29 -27.48 -1.83
N VAL A 150 -3.01 -27.09 -2.89
CA VAL A 150 -4.03 -27.86 -3.60
C VAL A 150 -3.50 -28.13 -5.00
#